data_AF-A0A7C4SHN4-F1
#
_entry.id   AF-A0A7C4SHN4-F1
#
_cell.length_a   1.000
_cell.length_b   1.000
_cell.length_c   1.000
_cell.angle_alpha   90.00
_cell.angle_beta   90.00
_cell.angle_gamma   90.00
#
_symmetry.space_group_name_H-M   'P 1'
#
loop_
_entity.id
_entity.type
_entity.pdbx_description
1 polymer ?
#
loop_
_entity_poly.entity_id
_entity_poly.type
_entity_poly.pdbx_seq_one_letter_code
_entity_poly.pdbx_strand_id
1 'polypeptide(L)'
;MNCLLLSTTVETQKDNVMMKSIITWWLSKQDLKMVHGKMQIYYNNMLVYESEFSPLEVTEETGKPPEPIDVNYFVGYETITVPAGTFINCIKVEFFKEEYLMKTWAHQNVPIFGIVKSETYKAGKLMMLMELISYGG
;
A
#
# COMPACT_ATOMS: atom_id res chain seq x y z
N MET A 1 5.61 27.43 1.27
CA MET A 1 6.04 26.28 0.43
C MET A 1 4.78 25.65 -0.16
N ASN A 2 4.73 25.47 -1.48
CA ASN A 2 3.61 24.77 -2.12
C ASN A 2 4.00 23.29 -2.26
N CYS A 3 3.33 22.41 -1.52
CA CYS A 3 3.50 20.97 -1.63
C CYS A 3 2.38 20.35 -2.48
N LEU A 4 2.62 19.17 -3.04
CA LEU A 4 1.55 18.28 -3.49
C LEU A 4 1.12 17.45 -2.30
N LEU A 5 -0.19 17.35 -2.09
CA LEU A 5 -0.77 16.43 -1.12
C LEU A 5 -1.18 15.17 -1.88
N LEU A 6 -0.85 14.02 -1.31
CA LEU A 6 -1.26 12.74 -1.83
C LEU A 6 -1.67 11.84 -0.68
N SER A 7 -2.86 11.28 -0.75
CA SER A 7 -3.38 10.35 0.25
C SER A 7 -3.66 8.99 -0.38
N THR A 8 -3.39 7.93 0.36
CA THR A 8 -3.73 6.56 -0.01
C THR A 8 -4.41 5.89 1.17
N THR A 9 -5.56 5.28 0.89
CA THR A 9 -6.29 4.48 1.86
C THR A 9 -6.25 3.02 1.44
N VAL A 10 -5.82 2.19 2.38
CA VAL A 10 -5.69 0.75 2.21
C VAL A 10 -6.47 0.06 3.31
N GLU A 11 -7.20 -0.99 2.97
CA GLU A 11 -7.82 -1.88 3.95
C GLU A 11 -7.17 -3.25 3.89
N THR A 12 -6.82 -3.77 5.06
CA THR A 12 -6.27 -5.10 5.26
C THR A 12 -7.25 -5.92 6.09
N GLN A 13 -7.63 -7.09 5.57
CA GLN A 13 -8.46 -8.04 6.31
C GLN A 13 -7.64 -9.28 6.69
N LYS A 14 -7.70 -9.67 7.97
CA LYS A 14 -7.09 -10.90 8.50
C LYS A 14 -7.98 -11.47 9.61
N ASP A 15 -8.40 -12.73 9.54
CA ASP A 15 -9.14 -13.42 10.61
C ASP A 15 -10.33 -12.62 11.21
N ASN A 16 -11.20 -12.05 10.35
CA ASN A 16 -12.32 -11.17 10.71
C ASN A 16 -11.96 -9.81 11.33
N VAL A 17 -10.68 -9.49 11.40
CA VAL A 17 -10.19 -8.18 11.78
C VAL A 17 -10.04 -7.33 10.52
N MET A 18 -10.62 -6.13 10.55
CA MET A 18 -10.39 -5.11 9.54
C MET A 18 -9.47 -4.03 10.10
N MET A 19 -8.32 -3.88 9.44
CA MET A 19 -7.39 -2.79 9.66
C MET A 19 -7.47 -1.85 8.48
N LYS A 20 -7.66 -0.56 8.72
CA LYS A 20 -7.62 0.48 7.71
C LYS A 20 -6.42 1.37 7.96
N SER A 21 -5.57 1.54 6.95
CA SER A 21 -4.46 2.48 7.00
C SER A 21 -4.71 3.62 6.04
N ILE A 22 -4.54 4.85 6.52
CA ILE A 22 -4.52 6.06 5.71
C ILE A 22 -3.12 6.62 5.83
N ILE A 23 -2.45 6.76 4.70
CA ILE A 23 -1.15 7.42 4.66
C ILE A 23 -1.27 8.64 3.75
N THR A 24 -0.85 9.78 4.28
CA THR A 24 -0.84 11.06 3.57
C THR A 24 0.58 11.55 3.48
N TRP A 25 1.02 11.91 2.28
CA TRP A 25 2.33 12.44 2.01
C TRP A 25 2.20 13.85 1.44
N TRP A 26 3.04 14.74 1.96
CA TRP A 26 3.28 16.04 1.37
C TRP A 26 4.59 15.95 0.62
N LEU A 27 4.54 16.16 -0.70
CA LEU A 27 5.68 16.09 -1.59
C LEU A 27 6.08 17.50 -2.03
N SER A 28 7.38 17.75 -2.10
CA SER A 28 7.94 18.95 -2.73
C SER A 28 7.53 18.99 -4.21
N LYS A 29 7.02 20.14 -4.68
CA LYS A 29 6.69 20.33 -6.11
C LYS A 29 7.91 20.33 -7.03
N GLN A 30 9.11 20.54 -6.48
CA GLN A 30 10.33 20.73 -7.27
C GLN A 30 10.95 19.39 -7.67
N ASP A 31 11.01 18.45 -6.73
CA ASP A 31 11.73 17.19 -6.88
C ASP A 31 10.92 15.96 -6.44
N LEU A 32 9.63 16.15 -6.10
CA LEU A 32 8.71 15.11 -5.66
C LEU A 32 9.17 14.34 -4.42
N LYS A 33 10.14 14.85 -3.67
CA LYS A 33 10.58 14.24 -2.42
C LYS A 33 9.56 14.49 -1.32
N MET A 34 9.34 13.50 -0.48
CA MET A 34 8.51 13.64 0.72
C MET A 34 9.12 14.69 1.64
N VAL A 35 8.34 15.70 1.98
CA VAL A 35 8.69 16.72 2.98
C VAL A 35 8.07 16.43 4.33
N HIS A 36 6.93 15.75 4.34
CA HIS A 36 6.20 15.37 5.55
C HIS A 36 5.27 14.19 5.23
N GLY A 37 4.96 13.39 6.24
CA GLY A 37 4.04 12.27 6.15
C GLY A 37 3.15 12.19 7.39
N LYS A 38 1.96 11.63 7.22
CA LYS A 38 1.03 11.31 8.28
C LYS A 38 0.48 9.92 8.03
N MET A 39 0.52 9.06 9.05
CA MET A 39 -0.07 7.73 9.03
C MET A 39 -1.15 7.65 10.10
N GLN A 40 -2.30 7.10 9.72
CA GLN A 40 -3.38 6.76 10.62
C GLN A 40 -3.71 5.28 10.43
N ILE A 41 -3.84 4.55 11.52
CA ILE A 41 -4.26 3.15 11.50
C ILE A 41 -5.51 3.04 12.35
N TYR A 42 -6.55 2.49 11.74
CA TYR A 42 -7.81 2.17 12.37
C TYR A 42 -7.93 0.66 12.49
N TYR A 43 -8.43 0.20 13.63
CA TYR A 43 -8.76 -1.19 13.88
C TYR A 43 -10.25 -1.27 14.20
N ASN A 44 -11.02 -2.00 13.39
CA ASN A 44 -12.50 -2.04 13.49
C ASN A 44 -13.11 -0.63 13.57
N ASN A 45 -12.66 0.28 12.70
CA ASN A 45 -13.06 1.70 12.63
C ASN A 45 -12.68 2.58 13.84
N MET A 46 -11.93 2.08 14.81
CA MET A 46 -11.36 2.90 15.89
C MET A 46 -9.93 3.30 15.55
N LEU A 47 -9.59 4.60 15.63
CA LEU A 47 -8.22 5.06 15.47
C LEU A 47 -7.37 4.49 16.61
N VAL A 48 -6.41 3.63 16.28
CA VAL A 48 -5.50 2.98 17.25
C VAL A 48 -4.09 3.53 17.18
N TYR A 49 -3.73 4.16 16.07
CA TYR A 49 -2.42 4.78 15.89
C TYR A 49 -2.54 5.99 14.95
N GLU A 50 -1.88 7.07 15.33
CA GLU A 50 -1.67 8.24 14.50
C GLU A 50 -0.24 8.73 14.72
N SER A 51 0.49 8.95 13.65
CA SER A 51 1.81 9.56 13.70
C SER A 51 2.02 10.46 12.51
N GLU A 52 2.68 11.58 12.76
CA GLU A 52 3.33 12.38 11.73
C GLU A 52 4.82 12.03 11.70
N PHE A 53 5.44 12.18 10.54
CA PHE A 53 6.86 11.85 10.36
C PHE A 53 7.50 12.69 9.26
N SER A 54 8.76 13.05 9.50
CA SER A 54 9.63 13.68 8.49
C SER A 54 10.47 12.62 7.77
N PRO A 55 11.01 12.88 6.56
CA PRO A 55 11.87 11.93 5.85
C PRO A 55 13.09 11.43 6.64
N LEU A 56 13.58 12.18 7.62
CA LEU A 56 14.70 11.79 8.50
C LEU A 56 14.26 11.01 9.75
N GLU A 57 12.96 10.93 10.02
CA GLU A 57 12.36 10.32 11.21
C GLU A 57 11.60 9.02 10.88
N VAL A 58 11.81 8.49 9.67
CA VAL A 58 11.31 7.18 9.25
C VAL A 58 12.05 6.11 10.06
N THR A 59 11.37 5.53 11.04
CA THR A 59 11.84 4.44 11.88
C THR A 59 11.05 3.16 11.55
N GLU A 60 11.41 2.02 12.17
CA GLU A 60 10.55 0.83 12.06
C GLU A 60 9.16 1.03 12.68
N GLU A 61 9.03 1.93 13.66
CA GLU A 61 7.78 2.21 14.38
C GLU A 61 6.85 3.14 13.60
N THR A 62 7.39 4.10 12.84
CA THR A 62 6.61 4.94 11.91
C THR A 62 6.36 4.25 10.56
N GLY A 63 6.86 3.02 10.42
CA GLY A 63 6.85 2.22 9.21
C GLY A 63 7.97 2.63 8.26
N LYS A 64 8.76 1.65 7.78
CA LYS A 64 9.60 1.89 6.60
C LYS A 64 8.67 2.09 5.39
N PRO A 65 8.99 3.03 4.48
CA PRO A 65 8.28 3.10 3.21
C PRO A 65 8.32 1.71 2.56
N PRO A 66 7.17 1.19 2.07
CA PRO A 66 7.13 -0.03 1.30
C PRO A 66 8.21 -0.01 0.22
N GLU A 67 9.01 -1.08 0.12
CA GLU A 67 10.00 -1.17 -0.95
C GLU A 67 9.29 -1.23 -2.30
N PRO A 68 9.85 -0.62 -3.36
CA PRO A 68 9.34 -0.80 -4.72
C PRO A 68 9.18 -2.28 -5.04
N ILE A 69 8.13 -2.62 -5.79
CA ILE A 69 7.94 -4.00 -6.23
C ILE A 69 9.16 -4.47 -7.01
N ASP A 70 9.75 -5.57 -6.54
CA ASP A 70 10.82 -6.24 -7.27
C ASP A 70 10.24 -7.00 -8.46
N VAL A 71 10.47 -6.45 -9.65
CA VAL A 71 10.00 -6.99 -10.94
C VAL A 71 10.66 -8.32 -11.30
N ASN A 72 11.70 -8.77 -10.60
CA ASN A 72 12.25 -10.12 -10.79
C ASN A 72 11.23 -11.21 -10.45
N TYR A 73 10.22 -10.89 -9.64
CA TYR A 73 9.11 -11.78 -9.30
C TYR A 73 7.91 -11.65 -10.26
N PHE A 74 8.10 -11.05 -11.43
CA PHE A 74 7.05 -10.90 -12.44
C PHE A 74 6.48 -12.24 -12.88
N VAL A 75 5.16 -12.34 -12.86
CA VAL A 75 4.42 -13.55 -13.30
C VAL A 75 3.52 -13.24 -14.50
N GLY A 76 3.08 -11.99 -14.67
CA GLY A 76 2.24 -11.63 -15.80
C GLY A 76 1.50 -10.31 -15.62
N TYR A 77 0.56 -10.06 -16.53
CA TYR A 77 -0.37 -8.95 -16.44
C TYR A 77 -1.79 -9.45 -16.18
N GLU A 78 -2.52 -8.77 -15.30
CA GLU A 78 -3.91 -9.10 -14.99
C GLU A 78 -4.76 -7.83 -14.90
N THR A 79 -6.07 -7.96 -15.14
CA THR A 79 -7.05 -6.90 -14.85
C THR A 79 -7.56 -7.09 -13.43
N ILE A 80 -7.46 -6.05 -12.61
CA ILE A 80 -7.84 -6.10 -11.19
C ILE A 80 -8.93 -5.09 -10.91
N THR A 81 -9.98 -5.53 -10.23
CA THR A 81 -11.06 -4.66 -9.74
C THR A 81 -11.02 -4.66 -8.21
N VAL A 82 -10.95 -3.48 -7.63
CA VAL A 82 -10.96 -3.19 -6.19
C VAL A 82 -11.91 -2.00 -5.95
N PRO A 83 -12.23 -1.61 -4.70
CA PRO A 83 -13.14 -0.50 -4.44
C PRO A 83 -12.72 0.83 -5.10
N ALA A 84 -11.41 1.07 -5.26
CA ALA A 84 -10.90 2.25 -5.97
C ALA A 84 -11.14 2.25 -7.51
N GLY A 85 -11.58 1.13 -8.09
CA GLY A 85 -11.89 0.99 -9.51
C GLY A 85 -11.31 -0.26 -10.18
N THR A 86 -11.37 -0.28 -11.51
CA THR A 86 -10.81 -1.35 -12.35
C THR A 86 -9.55 -0.88 -13.05
N PHE A 87 -8.48 -1.65 -12.92
CA PHE A 87 -7.15 -1.38 -13.47
C PHE A 87 -6.77 -2.47 -14.46
N ILE A 88 -6.45 -2.07 -15.70
CA ILE A 88 -6.11 -2.97 -16.80
C ILE A 88 -4.59 -3.05 -16.91
N ASN A 89 -4.03 -4.23 -17.17
CA ASN A 89 -2.59 -4.46 -17.27
C ASN A 89 -1.82 -4.18 -15.97
N CYS A 90 -2.40 -4.57 -14.82
CA CYS A 90 -1.64 -4.60 -13.58
C CYS A 90 -0.50 -5.62 -13.69
N ILE A 91 0.72 -5.21 -13.37
CA ILE A 91 1.82 -6.14 -13.16
C ILE A 91 1.49 -7.01 -11.96
N LYS A 92 1.50 -8.32 -12.17
CA LYS A 92 1.43 -9.30 -11.11
C LYS A 92 2.84 -9.76 -10.76
N VAL A 93 3.18 -9.66 -9.49
CA VAL A 93 4.35 -10.32 -8.91
C VAL A 93 3.92 -11.39 -7.92
N GLU A 94 4.65 -12.50 -7.89
CA GLU A 94 4.47 -13.54 -6.88
C GLU A 94 5.81 -13.88 -6.23
N PHE A 95 5.86 -13.77 -4.91
CA PHE A 95 7.04 -14.11 -4.13
C PHE A 95 6.69 -15.18 -3.09
N PHE A 96 7.55 -16.18 -3.00
CA PHE A 96 7.44 -17.25 -2.03
C PHE A 96 8.54 -17.12 -0.98
N LYS A 97 8.15 -17.05 0.29
CA LYS A 97 9.08 -17.03 1.43
C LYS A 97 8.59 -17.97 2.51
N GLU A 98 9.41 -18.96 2.82
CA GLU A 98 9.12 -20.00 3.81
C GLU A 98 7.81 -20.74 3.51
N GLU A 99 6.75 -20.48 4.27
CA GLU A 99 5.42 -21.09 4.09
C GLU A 99 4.41 -20.12 3.45
N TYR A 100 4.84 -18.91 3.10
CA TYR A 100 4.01 -17.83 2.62
C TYR A 100 4.17 -17.61 1.11
N LEU A 101 3.03 -17.57 0.41
CA LEU A 101 2.95 -17.10 -0.97
C LEU A 101 2.30 -15.71 -0.96
N MET A 102 3.04 -14.70 -1.38
CA MET A 102 2.55 -13.34 -1.54
C MET A 102 2.31 -13.05 -3.02
N LYS A 103 1.13 -12.53 -3.35
CA LYS A 103 0.79 -12.04 -4.68
C LYS A 103 0.49 -10.56 -4.58
N THR A 104 1.12 -9.76 -5.43
CA THR A 104 0.91 -8.31 -5.43
C THR A 104 0.66 -7.84 -6.86
N TRP A 105 -0.36 -7.00 -7.01
CA TRP A 105 -0.71 -6.38 -8.27
C TRP A 105 -0.44 -4.89 -8.19
N ALA A 106 0.29 -4.37 -9.17
CA ALA A 106 0.57 -2.96 -9.27
C ALA A 106 0.29 -2.38 -10.65
N HIS A 107 -0.08 -1.10 -10.66
CA HIS A 107 -0.46 -0.37 -11.83
C HIS A 107 0.19 1.02 -11.81
N GLN A 108 0.77 1.43 -12.93
CA GLN A 108 1.52 2.69 -13.05
C GLN A 108 0.71 3.95 -12.75
N ASN A 109 -0.61 3.90 -12.93
CA ASN A 109 -1.50 5.04 -12.65
C ASN A 109 -1.93 5.14 -11.18
N VAL A 110 -1.58 4.16 -10.34
CA VAL A 110 -1.78 4.28 -8.89
C VAL A 110 -0.57 5.00 -8.31
N PRO A 111 -0.76 6.19 -7.75
CA PRO A 111 0.33 6.95 -7.18
C PRO A 111 0.82 6.28 -5.90
N ILE A 112 2.14 6.36 -5.67
CA ILE A 112 2.85 5.75 -4.56
C ILE A 112 2.79 4.21 -4.57
N PHE A 113 3.94 3.60 -4.90
CA PHE A 113 4.21 2.16 -5.00
C PHE A 113 3.38 1.37 -6.02
N GLY A 114 2.34 1.98 -6.62
CA GLY A 114 1.53 1.37 -7.67
C GLY A 114 0.60 0.27 -7.18
N ILE A 115 0.59 -0.07 -5.89
CA ILE A 115 -0.08 -1.27 -5.40
C ILE A 115 -1.61 -1.09 -5.45
N VAL A 116 -2.25 -1.96 -6.23
CA VAL A 116 -3.72 -2.04 -6.36
C VAL A 116 -4.28 -3.06 -5.37
N LYS A 117 -3.60 -4.20 -5.25
CA LYS A 117 -4.04 -5.35 -4.45
C LYS A 117 -2.84 -6.15 -3.96
N SER A 118 -2.95 -6.74 -2.78
CA SER A 118 -2.02 -7.78 -2.33
C SER A 118 -2.75 -8.88 -1.58
N GLU A 119 -2.31 -10.12 -1.79
CA GLU A 119 -2.84 -11.30 -1.13
C GLU A 119 -1.67 -12.09 -0.54
N THR A 120 -1.79 -12.51 0.71
CA THR A 120 -0.83 -13.43 1.33
C THR A 120 -1.53 -14.72 1.69
N TYR A 121 -0.96 -15.83 1.26
CA TYR A 121 -1.43 -17.17 1.51
C TYR A 121 -0.45 -17.92 2.41
N LYS A 122 -0.96 -18.77 3.29
CA LYS A 122 -0.18 -19.75 4.05
C LYS A 122 -0.83 -21.13 3.90
N ALA A 123 -0.05 -22.13 3.48
CA ALA A 123 -0.56 -23.49 3.21
C ALA A 123 -1.85 -23.49 2.34
N GLY A 124 -1.88 -22.64 1.31
CA GLY A 124 -3.00 -22.48 0.39
C GLY A 124 -4.22 -21.71 0.92
N LYS A 125 -4.22 -21.27 2.19
CA LYS A 125 -5.29 -20.45 2.78
C LYS A 125 -4.93 -18.98 2.72
N LEU A 126 -5.87 -18.14 2.30
CA LEU A 126 -5.73 -16.69 2.31
C LEU A 126 -5.64 -16.20 3.78
N MET A 127 -4.50 -15.61 4.14
CA MET A 127 -4.22 -15.07 5.47
C MET A 127 -4.42 -13.56 5.53
N MET A 128 -4.15 -12.88 4.42
CA MET A 128 -4.24 -11.42 4.34
C MET A 128 -4.70 -11.03 2.95
N LEU A 129 -5.69 -10.14 2.91
CA LEU A 129 -6.09 -9.42 1.70
C LEU A 129 -5.91 -7.94 1.94
N MET A 130 -5.29 -7.26 1.00
CA MET A 130 -5.08 -5.82 0.98
C MET A 130 -5.66 -5.25 -0.32
N GLU A 131 -6.55 -4.27 -0.22
CA GLU A 131 -7.15 -3.62 -1.39
C GLU A 131 -7.02 -2.10 -1.32
N LEU A 132 -6.76 -1.50 -2.48
CA LEU A 132 -6.80 -0.05 -2.64
C LEU A 132 -8.26 0.42 -2.60
N ILE A 133 -8.56 1.29 -1.63
CA ILE A 133 -9.90 1.83 -1.43
C ILE A 133 -10.05 3.19 -2.13
N SER A 134 -9.05 4.05 -1.99
CA SER A 134 -9.00 5.35 -2.64
C SER A 134 -7.57 5.86 -2.74
N TYR A 135 -7.33 6.68 -3.76
CA TYR A 135 -6.04 7.34 -4.00
C TYR A 135 -6.27 8.70 -4.68
N GLY A 136 -5.38 9.66 -4.43
CA GLY A 136 -5.46 10.99 -5.02
C GLY A 136 -5.18 12.10 -3.99
N GLY A 137 -5.26 13.34 -4.44
CA GLY A 137 -5.12 14.56 -3.63
C GLY A 137 -6.26 15.51 -3.89
#